data_AF-A0A3B3HW55-F1
#
_entry.id   AF-A0A3B3HW55-F1
#
_cell.length_a   1.000
_cell.length_b   1.000
_cell.length_c   1.000
_cell.angle_alpha   90.00
_cell.angle_beta   90.00
_cell.angle_gamma   90.00
#
_symmetry.space_group_name_H-M   'P 1'
#
loop_
_entity.id
_entity.type
_entity.pdbx_description
1 polymer ?
#
loop_
_entity_poly.entity_id
_entity_poly.type
_entity_poly.pdbx_seq_one_letter_code
_entity_poly.pdbx_strand_id
1 'polypeptide(L)'
;MTELQQSKYQDLQSGLPSEISMQLAEVALTKLHGFLDVKEDFSSRLQDIEAKLKSISDKLEDKAADMKEAKEETKALCEECESCGCSLAELGVAVQEFGEQNPLLCKQLGDAVAKLAEVQLHTAQQAHERVNRLKKAEKQVEEYQSMKKFILGWIEKAEALISGNIIWNSASQLQEQIRAHQSLLRECRGLHGDLEVMGEREGQLADVLKTEGWSQQVKHLSRCTEELQQSAKTRLQSLQDAAKDVLRLEAEVKNLHAAVDQIQVTLASPDLNKLSLREQLTQRQHLLVEMESFKQQVVAVQRCQSALRLPEEVVASLPICRTAQTLQQEASQLQHTTIQQCNILQVTWEASGS
;
A
#
# COMPACT_ATOMS: atom_id res chain seq x y z
N MET A 1 -2.62 88.97 -62.15
CA MET A 1 -2.64 88.96 -60.66
C MET A 1 -2.33 87.58 -60.06
N THR A 2 -2.58 86.48 -60.77
CA THR A 2 -2.26 85.10 -60.34
C THR A 2 -0.81 84.68 -60.61
N GLU A 3 -0.18 85.13 -61.71
CA GLU A 3 1.22 84.79 -62.03
C GLU A 3 2.26 85.45 -61.10
N LEU A 4 1.96 86.65 -60.57
CA LEU A 4 2.86 87.36 -59.66
C LEU A 4 2.88 86.75 -58.24
N GLN A 5 1.85 85.98 -57.87
CA GLN A 5 1.83 85.22 -56.61
C GLN A 5 2.48 83.84 -56.76
N GLN A 6 2.41 83.22 -57.95
CA GLN A 6 3.17 82.00 -58.24
C GLN A 6 4.68 82.28 -58.29
N SER A 7 5.13 83.37 -58.91
CA SER A 7 6.55 83.76 -58.93
C SER A 7 7.09 84.03 -57.51
N LYS A 8 6.34 84.72 -56.66
CA LYS A 8 6.75 84.97 -55.26
C LYS A 8 6.85 83.69 -54.41
N TYR A 9 6.00 82.69 -54.66
CA TYR A 9 6.09 81.38 -53.98
C TYR A 9 7.25 80.53 -54.52
N GLN A 10 7.56 80.63 -55.81
CA GLN A 10 8.71 79.97 -56.45
C GLN A 10 10.04 80.56 -55.97
N ASP A 11 10.11 81.88 -55.80
CA ASP A 11 11.30 82.56 -55.28
C ASP A 11 11.57 82.22 -53.81
N LEU A 12 10.52 82.04 -53.00
CA LEU A 12 10.60 81.54 -51.61
C LEU A 12 11.06 80.07 -51.54
N GLN A 13 10.70 79.22 -52.52
CA GLN A 13 11.19 77.84 -52.63
C GLN A 13 12.64 77.75 -53.13
N SER A 14 13.11 78.74 -53.90
CA SER A 14 14.49 78.83 -54.39
C SER A 14 15.48 79.48 -53.40
N GLY A 15 14.95 80.06 -52.31
CA GLY A 15 15.69 80.88 -51.34
C GLY A 15 15.92 80.25 -49.98
N LEU A 16 15.86 78.92 -49.83
CA LEU A 16 16.47 78.27 -48.67
C LEU A 16 17.98 78.21 -48.91
N PRO A 17 18.83 78.83 -48.06
CA PRO A 17 20.28 78.65 -48.12
C PRO A 17 20.60 77.16 -48.17
N SER A 18 21.55 76.72 -49.01
CA SER A 18 21.91 75.30 -49.12
C SER A 18 22.22 74.68 -47.76
N GLU A 19 22.79 75.47 -46.84
CA GLU A 19 23.02 75.12 -45.44
C GLU A 19 21.73 74.75 -44.67
N ILE A 20 20.62 75.47 -44.84
CA ILE A 20 19.38 75.19 -44.11
C ILE A 20 18.68 73.97 -44.69
N SER A 21 18.69 73.80 -46.03
CA SER A 21 18.18 72.59 -46.68
C SER A 21 19.02 71.35 -46.33
N MET A 22 20.35 71.50 -46.24
CA MET A 22 21.28 70.45 -45.82
C MET A 22 21.07 70.09 -44.34
N GLN A 23 20.98 71.08 -43.45
CA GLN A 23 20.67 70.86 -42.03
C GLN A 23 19.29 70.23 -41.83
N LEU A 24 18.28 70.61 -42.62
CA LEU A 24 16.96 69.97 -42.59
C LEU A 24 17.02 68.52 -43.07
N ALA A 25 17.80 68.21 -44.11
CA ALA A 25 18.00 66.84 -44.59
C ALA A 25 18.79 65.99 -43.58
N GLU A 26 19.80 66.57 -42.93
CA GLU A 26 20.64 65.92 -41.93
C GLU A 26 19.87 65.67 -40.62
N VAL A 27 19.05 66.63 -40.19
CA VAL A 27 18.08 66.47 -39.08
C VAL A 27 17.01 65.43 -39.45
N ALA A 28 16.53 65.41 -40.70
CA ALA A 28 15.57 64.39 -41.13
C ALA A 28 16.20 62.99 -41.15
N LEU A 29 17.45 62.84 -41.62
CA LEU A 29 18.18 61.57 -41.66
C LEU A 29 18.57 61.07 -40.27
N THR A 30 19.01 61.94 -39.37
CA THR A 30 19.32 61.57 -37.97
C THR A 30 18.06 61.16 -37.22
N LYS A 31 16.94 61.86 -37.45
CA LYS A 31 15.64 61.51 -36.88
C LYS A 31 15.13 60.18 -37.45
N LEU A 32 15.30 59.91 -38.74
CA LEU A 32 15.00 58.63 -39.37
C LEU A 32 15.84 57.48 -38.80
N HIS A 33 17.15 57.67 -38.63
CA HIS A 33 18.01 56.67 -38.00
C HIS A 33 17.61 56.39 -36.55
N GLY A 34 17.29 57.43 -35.76
CA GLY A 34 16.79 57.25 -34.39
C GLY A 34 15.48 56.47 -34.32
N PHE A 35 14.57 56.66 -35.29
CA PHE A 35 13.33 55.88 -35.35
C PHE A 35 13.53 54.42 -35.76
N LEU A 36 14.54 54.14 -36.59
CA LEU A 36 14.89 52.76 -36.96
C LEU A 36 15.53 52.01 -35.79
N ASP A 37 16.40 52.68 -35.02
CA ASP A 37 17.06 52.10 -33.84
C ASP A 37 16.05 51.73 -32.74
N VAL A 38 15.11 52.63 -32.43
CA VAL A 38 14.02 52.36 -31.46
C VAL A 38 13.09 51.23 -31.94
N LYS A 39 12.81 51.17 -33.25
CA LYS A 39 12.02 50.07 -33.82
C LYS A 39 12.73 48.72 -33.65
N GLU A 40 14.04 48.70 -33.85
CA GLU A 40 14.85 47.48 -33.73
C GLU A 40 14.93 47.01 -32.26
N ASP A 41 15.06 47.93 -31.29
CA ASP A 41 14.96 47.63 -29.85
C ASP A 41 13.58 47.04 -29.46
N PHE A 42 12.49 47.64 -29.92
CA PHE A 42 11.17 47.05 -29.69
C PHE A 42 11.02 45.67 -30.33
N SER A 43 11.60 45.47 -31.53
CA SER A 43 11.54 44.19 -32.22
C SER A 43 12.35 43.11 -31.49
N SER A 44 13.54 43.42 -30.97
CA SER A 44 14.34 42.48 -30.19
C SER A 44 13.65 42.10 -28.87
N ARG A 45 13.08 43.08 -28.17
CA ARG A 45 12.31 42.83 -26.93
C ARG A 45 11.09 41.95 -27.17
N LEU A 46 10.36 42.15 -28.27
CA LEU A 46 9.25 41.28 -28.66
C LEU A 46 9.72 39.84 -28.92
N GLN A 47 10.82 39.67 -29.66
CA GLN A 47 11.39 38.35 -29.95
C GLN A 47 11.86 37.63 -28.67
N ASP A 48 12.47 38.35 -27.72
CA ASP A 48 12.91 37.78 -26.45
C ASP A 48 11.72 37.29 -25.61
N ILE A 49 10.64 38.07 -25.55
CA ILE A 49 9.40 37.67 -24.85
C ILE A 49 8.77 36.46 -25.55
N GLU A 50 8.71 36.46 -26.89
CA GLU A 50 8.20 35.32 -27.66
C GLU A 50 9.00 34.04 -27.41
N ALA A 51 10.33 34.12 -27.41
CA ALA A 51 11.20 32.99 -27.12
C ALA A 51 10.98 32.43 -25.71
N LYS A 52 10.82 33.31 -24.71
CA LYS A 52 10.50 32.91 -23.33
C LYS A 52 9.14 32.23 -23.23
N LEU A 53 8.09 32.84 -23.79
CA LEU A 53 6.74 32.28 -23.77
C LEU A 53 6.69 30.91 -24.45
N LYS A 54 7.42 30.74 -25.56
CA LYS A 54 7.56 29.44 -26.23
C LYS A 54 8.25 28.41 -25.33
N SER A 55 9.38 28.77 -24.72
CA SER A 55 10.07 27.87 -23.79
C SER A 55 9.21 27.50 -22.58
N ILE A 56 8.39 28.42 -22.06
CA ILE A 56 7.46 28.14 -20.97
C ILE A 56 6.41 27.13 -21.44
N SER A 57 5.81 27.36 -22.62
CA SER A 57 4.81 26.45 -23.20
C SER A 57 5.35 25.03 -23.36
N ASP A 58 6.56 24.88 -23.91
CA ASP A 58 7.20 23.58 -24.10
C ASP A 58 7.39 22.85 -22.76
N LYS A 59 7.91 23.55 -21.73
CA LYS A 59 8.11 22.98 -20.38
C LYS A 59 6.81 22.63 -19.66
N LEU A 60 5.71 23.34 -19.92
CA LEU A 60 4.41 23.03 -19.31
C LEU A 60 3.83 21.71 -19.81
N GLU A 61 4.23 21.24 -21.00
CA GLU A 61 3.84 19.94 -21.57
C GLU A 61 4.68 18.78 -21.02
N ASP A 62 5.85 19.06 -20.44
CA ASP A 62 6.74 18.04 -19.92
C ASP A 62 6.17 17.31 -18.69
N LYS A 63 6.47 16.00 -18.65
CA LYS A 63 6.14 15.13 -17.52
C LYS A 63 7.25 15.17 -16.48
N ALA A 64 6.87 15.41 -15.24
CA ALA A 64 7.83 15.50 -14.14
C ALA A 64 8.14 14.12 -13.54
N ALA A 65 9.35 13.92 -13.02
CA ALA A 65 9.71 12.70 -12.30
C ALA A 65 9.16 12.67 -10.87
N ASP A 66 9.07 13.85 -10.24
CA ASP A 66 8.66 14.01 -8.86
C ASP A 66 7.55 15.06 -8.72
N MET A 67 6.60 14.83 -7.80
CA MET A 67 5.45 15.72 -7.60
C MET A 67 5.86 17.07 -7.00
N LYS A 68 6.82 17.08 -6.08
CA LYS A 68 7.27 18.31 -5.43
C LYS A 68 8.03 19.17 -6.43
N GLU A 69 8.95 18.57 -7.18
CA GLU A 69 9.68 19.22 -8.28
C GLU A 69 8.70 19.82 -9.31
N ALA A 70 7.69 19.05 -9.75
CA ALA A 70 6.69 19.52 -10.72
C ALA A 70 5.94 20.78 -10.26
N LYS A 71 5.61 20.85 -8.96
CA LYS A 71 4.91 21.99 -8.36
C LYS A 71 5.81 23.22 -8.26
N GLU A 72 7.06 23.04 -7.85
CA GLU A 72 8.05 24.11 -7.75
C GLU A 72 8.38 24.67 -9.15
N GLU A 73 8.59 23.80 -10.13
CA GLU A 73 8.84 24.19 -11.53
C GLU A 73 7.64 24.92 -12.13
N THR A 74 6.43 24.37 -12.00
CA THR A 74 5.23 25.03 -12.54
C THR A 74 4.99 26.39 -11.89
N LYS A 75 5.30 26.54 -10.59
CA LYS A 75 5.22 27.83 -9.91
C LYS A 75 6.21 28.84 -10.50
N ALA A 76 7.46 28.44 -10.73
CA ALA A 76 8.46 29.29 -11.38
C ALA A 76 8.03 29.69 -12.81
N LEU A 77 7.45 28.77 -13.57
CA LEU A 77 6.91 29.03 -14.91
C LEU A 77 5.72 30.01 -14.89
N CYS A 78 4.85 29.92 -13.88
CA CYS A 78 3.79 30.93 -13.68
C CYS A 78 4.37 32.33 -13.43
N GLU A 79 5.34 32.45 -12.52
CA GLU A 79 6.01 33.71 -12.20
C GLU A 79 6.73 34.30 -13.43
N GLU A 80 7.39 33.45 -14.23
CA GLU A 80 8.05 33.88 -15.47
C GLU A 80 7.04 34.34 -16.54
N CYS A 81 5.90 33.65 -16.67
CA CYS A 81 4.82 34.02 -17.59
C CYS A 81 4.14 35.34 -17.19
N GLU A 82 3.97 35.58 -15.89
CA GLU A 82 3.49 36.85 -15.34
C GLU A 82 4.48 37.98 -15.62
N SER A 83 5.78 37.74 -15.42
CA SER A 83 6.84 38.70 -15.75
C SER A 83 6.88 39.05 -17.24
N CYS A 84 6.62 38.08 -18.13
CA CYS A 84 6.47 38.33 -19.57
C CYS A 84 5.25 39.21 -19.85
N GLY A 85 4.13 38.99 -19.16
CA GLY A 85 2.93 39.83 -19.25
C GLY A 85 3.17 41.27 -18.82
N CYS A 86 3.85 41.50 -17.69
CA CYS A 86 4.23 42.84 -17.24
C CYS A 86 5.15 43.53 -18.25
N SER A 87 6.19 42.84 -18.71
CA SER A 87 7.15 43.38 -19.69
C SER A 87 6.48 43.75 -21.02
N LEU A 88 5.49 42.95 -21.45
CA LEU A 88 4.72 43.18 -22.66
C LEU A 88 3.75 44.36 -22.52
N ALA A 89 3.12 44.52 -21.36
CA ALA A 89 2.26 45.66 -21.06
C ALA A 89 3.05 46.97 -21.07
N GLU A 90 4.23 46.99 -20.43
CA GLU A 90 5.15 48.14 -20.46
C GLU A 90 5.62 48.46 -21.89
N LEU A 91 5.95 47.44 -22.67
CA LEU A 91 6.32 47.59 -24.08
C LEU A 91 5.17 48.14 -24.92
N GLY A 92 3.92 47.71 -24.64
CA GLY A 92 2.73 48.23 -25.30
C GLY A 92 2.51 49.73 -25.06
N VAL A 93 2.73 50.21 -23.82
CA VAL A 93 2.70 51.64 -23.49
C VAL A 93 3.79 52.39 -24.26
N ALA A 94 5.02 51.90 -24.24
CA ALA A 94 6.15 52.52 -24.94
C ALA A 94 5.94 52.59 -26.47
N VAL A 95 5.37 51.55 -27.07
CA VAL A 95 5.01 51.53 -28.50
C VAL A 95 3.91 52.55 -28.83
N GLN A 96 2.93 52.73 -27.93
CA GLN A 96 1.87 53.71 -28.08
C GLN A 96 2.43 55.15 -28.01
N GLU A 97 3.27 55.44 -27.03
CA GLU A 97 3.97 56.73 -26.89
C GLU A 97 4.85 57.04 -28.11
N PHE A 98 5.59 56.04 -28.63
CA PHE A 98 6.36 56.16 -29.87
C PHE A 98 5.48 56.46 -31.09
N GLY A 99 4.25 55.92 -31.11
CA GLY A 99 3.29 56.12 -32.19
C GLY A 99 2.74 57.52 -32.33
N GLU A 100 2.76 58.32 -31.27
CA GLU A 100 2.44 59.74 -31.34
C GLU A 100 3.38 60.49 -32.30
N GLN A 101 4.62 60.01 -32.44
CA GLN A 101 5.60 60.57 -33.38
C GLN A 101 5.69 59.81 -34.70
N ASN A 102 5.29 58.53 -34.75
CA ASN A 102 5.34 57.68 -35.96
C ASN A 102 4.13 56.74 -36.10
N PRO A 103 3.03 57.18 -36.74
CA PRO A 103 1.79 56.42 -36.81
C PRO A 103 1.89 55.07 -37.55
N LEU A 104 2.69 55.01 -38.63
CA LEU A 104 2.80 53.80 -39.47
C LEU A 104 3.59 52.67 -38.77
N LEU A 105 4.70 53.02 -38.12
CA LEU A 105 5.54 52.06 -37.39
C LEU A 105 4.84 51.57 -36.11
N CYS A 106 4.12 52.47 -35.43
CA CYS A 106 3.30 52.11 -34.28
C CYS A 106 2.22 51.09 -34.63
N LYS A 107 1.60 51.18 -35.80
CA LYS A 107 0.60 50.19 -36.20
C LYS A 107 1.22 48.79 -36.31
N GLN A 108 2.38 48.68 -36.96
CA GLN A 108 3.08 47.39 -37.12
C GLN A 108 3.51 46.80 -35.78
N LEU A 109 4.11 47.61 -34.91
CA LEU A 109 4.55 47.19 -33.57
C LEU A 109 3.36 46.90 -32.66
N GLY A 110 2.30 47.71 -32.72
CA GLY A 110 1.07 47.50 -31.96
C GLY A 110 0.36 46.20 -32.34
N ASP A 111 0.29 45.88 -33.64
CA ASP A 111 -0.24 44.60 -34.11
C ASP A 111 0.61 43.41 -33.61
N ALA A 112 1.94 43.57 -33.52
CA ALA A 112 2.84 42.55 -32.99
C ALA A 112 2.69 42.37 -31.47
N VAL A 113 2.60 43.48 -30.72
CA VAL A 113 2.31 43.47 -29.27
C VAL A 113 0.97 42.79 -28.98
N ALA A 114 -0.08 43.11 -29.76
CA ALA A 114 -1.40 42.51 -29.60
C ALA A 114 -1.37 40.99 -29.82
N LYS A 115 -0.71 40.52 -30.89
CA LYS A 115 -0.52 39.08 -31.14
C LYS A 115 0.25 38.40 -30.01
N LEU A 116 1.32 39.02 -29.53
CA LEU A 116 2.12 38.45 -28.45
C LEU A 116 1.34 38.45 -27.12
N ALA A 117 0.42 39.39 -26.92
CA ALA A 117 -0.44 39.43 -25.74
C ALA A 117 -1.47 38.29 -25.75
N GLU A 118 -2.00 37.93 -26.94
CA GLU A 118 -2.82 36.74 -27.11
C GLU A 118 -2.04 35.46 -26.78
N VAL A 119 -0.79 35.35 -27.23
CA VAL A 119 0.10 34.23 -26.89
C VAL A 119 0.37 34.18 -25.39
N GLN A 120 0.70 35.31 -24.76
CA GLN A 120 0.95 35.39 -23.32
C GLN A 120 -0.28 34.96 -22.51
N LEU A 121 -1.48 35.40 -22.91
CA LEU A 121 -2.73 35.01 -22.27
C LEU A 121 -2.97 33.49 -22.39
N HIS A 122 -2.73 32.92 -23.56
CA HIS A 122 -2.84 31.49 -23.79
C HIS A 122 -1.84 30.70 -22.93
N THR A 123 -0.56 31.11 -22.88
CA THR A 123 0.46 30.47 -22.03
C THR A 123 0.10 30.57 -20.55
N ALA A 124 -0.45 31.70 -20.09
CA ALA A 124 -0.91 31.86 -18.71
C ALA A 124 -2.09 30.91 -18.38
N GLN A 125 -3.02 30.71 -19.32
CA GLN A 125 -4.10 29.74 -19.17
C GLN A 125 -3.56 28.30 -19.07
N GLN A 126 -2.63 27.90 -19.94
CA GLN A 126 -1.97 26.59 -19.89
C GLN A 126 -1.25 26.37 -18.55
N ALA A 127 -0.56 27.38 -18.03
CA ALA A 127 0.12 27.32 -16.74
C ALA A 127 -0.89 27.10 -15.61
N HIS A 128 -2.01 27.82 -15.62
CA HIS A 128 -3.08 27.65 -14.63
C HIS A 128 -3.74 26.26 -14.71
N GLU A 129 -3.99 25.74 -15.90
CA GLU A 129 -4.49 24.38 -16.11
C GLU A 129 -3.50 23.33 -15.59
N ARG A 130 -2.20 23.53 -15.82
CA ARG A 130 -1.13 22.66 -15.28
C ARG A 130 -1.15 22.64 -13.75
N VAL A 131 -1.33 23.80 -13.10
CA VAL A 131 -1.48 23.90 -11.63
C VAL A 131 -2.68 23.09 -11.14
N ASN A 132 -3.83 23.18 -11.82
CA ASN A 132 -5.02 22.44 -11.44
C ASN A 132 -4.85 20.92 -11.64
N ARG A 133 -4.20 20.50 -12.74
CA ARG A 133 -3.82 19.10 -12.97
C ARG A 133 -2.89 18.58 -11.87
N LEU A 134 -1.89 19.36 -11.45
CA LEU A 134 -0.97 19.00 -10.38
C LEU A 134 -1.67 18.84 -9.03
N LYS A 135 -2.58 19.75 -8.67
CA LYS A 135 -3.37 19.62 -7.43
C LYS A 135 -4.19 18.33 -7.41
N LYS A 136 -4.80 17.96 -8.53
CA LYS A 136 -5.54 16.69 -8.64
C LYS A 136 -4.60 15.50 -8.51
N ALA A 137 -3.47 15.54 -9.22
CA ALA A 137 -2.46 14.49 -9.22
C ALA A 137 -1.83 14.28 -7.83
N GLU A 138 -1.59 15.34 -7.07
CA GLU A 138 -1.04 15.27 -5.70
C GLU A 138 -1.90 14.38 -4.80
N LYS A 139 -3.21 14.61 -4.80
CA LYS A 139 -4.16 13.75 -4.08
C LYS A 139 -4.10 12.28 -4.55
N GLN A 140 -3.96 12.05 -5.85
CA GLN A 140 -3.85 10.68 -6.38
C GLN A 140 -2.56 9.99 -5.93
N VAL A 141 -1.44 10.73 -5.87
CA VAL A 141 -0.16 10.20 -5.37
C VAL A 141 -0.27 9.87 -3.90
N GLU A 142 -0.88 10.72 -3.07
CA GLU A 142 -1.09 10.45 -1.65
C GLU A 142 -1.92 9.18 -1.42
N GLU A 143 -3.03 9.03 -2.16
CA GLU A 143 -3.87 7.83 -2.11
C GLU A 143 -3.08 6.58 -2.56
N TYR A 144 -2.32 6.68 -3.66
CA TYR A 144 -1.45 5.61 -4.15
C TYR A 144 -0.42 5.18 -3.10
N GLN A 145 0.27 6.13 -2.47
CA GLN A 145 1.27 5.83 -1.43
C GLN A 145 0.64 5.24 -0.17
N SER A 146 -0.56 5.69 0.21
CA SER A 146 -1.30 5.13 1.34
C SER A 146 -1.66 3.66 1.10
N MET A 147 -2.25 3.34 -0.07
CA MET A 147 -2.57 1.96 -0.46
C MET A 147 -1.31 1.09 -0.51
N LYS A 148 -0.23 1.59 -1.14
CA LYS A 148 1.06 0.90 -1.21
C LYS A 148 1.60 0.57 0.19
N LYS A 149 1.59 1.54 1.10
CA LYS A 149 2.07 1.35 2.48
C LYS A 149 1.23 0.30 3.22
N PHE A 150 -0.09 0.32 3.04
CA PHE A 150 -0.98 -0.67 3.63
C PHE A 150 -0.68 -2.09 3.11
N ILE A 151 -0.55 -2.25 1.79
CA ILE A 151 -0.23 -3.54 1.17
C ILE A 151 1.13 -4.07 1.64
N LEU A 152 2.16 -3.23 1.68
CA LEU A 152 3.49 -3.61 2.18
C LEU A 152 3.42 -4.04 3.66
N GLY A 153 2.71 -3.30 4.50
CA GLY A 153 2.51 -3.69 5.90
C GLY A 153 1.76 -5.01 6.06
N TRP A 154 0.80 -5.31 5.19
CA TRP A 154 0.15 -6.62 5.18
C TRP A 154 1.11 -7.73 4.72
N ILE A 155 1.92 -7.49 3.70
CA ILE A 155 2.94 -8.44 3.20
C ILE A 155 3.91 -8.80 4.33
N GLU A 156 4.48 -7.81 5.01
CA GLU A 156 5.40 -8.03 6.15
C GLU A 156 4.74 -8.85 7.26
N LYS A 157 3.49 -8.53 7.60
CA LYS A 157 2.71 -9.27 8.61
C LYS A 157 2.43 -10.72 8.16
N ALA A 158 2.11 -10.92 6.89
CA ALA A 158 1.84 -12.24 6.32
C ALA A 158 3.11 -13.10 6.32
N GLU A 159 4.23 -12.55 5.87
CA GLU A 159 5.54 -13.20 5.89
C GLU A 159 5.92 -13.62 7.31
N ALA A 160 5.84 -12.70 8.29
CA ALA A 160 6.16 -13.01 9.68
C ALA A 160 5.28 -14.14 10.26
N LEU A 161 3.99 -14.16 9.92
CA LEU A 161 3.07 -15.21 10.38
C LEU A 161 3.36 -16.56 9.73
N ILE A 162 3.71 -16.57 8.43
CA ILE A 162 4.03 -17.78 7.66
C ILE A 162 5.42 -18.31 7.99
N SER A 163 6.40 -17.45 8.30
CA SER A 163 7.74 -17.88 8.69
C SER A 163 7.85 -18.26 10.17
N GLY A 164 6.90 -17.81 11.00
CA GLY A 164 6.90 -18.07 12.44
C GLY A 164 6.81 -19.56 12.78
N ASN A 165 7.37 -19.95 13.92
CA ASN A 165 7.25 -21.32 14.43
C ASN A 165 5.83 -21.59 14.96
N ILE A 166 5.33 -22.79 14.70
CA ILE A 166 4.02 -23.24 15.20
C ILE A 166 4.20 -23.83 16.60
N ILE A 167 3.33 -23.44 17.52
CA ILE A 167 3.30 -23.98 18.88
C ILE A 167 2.23 -25.07 18.93
N TRP A 168 2.66 -26.33 19.09
CA TRP A 168 1.81 -27.51 18.94
C TRP A 168 1.24 -28.08 20.25
N ASN A 169 1.50 -27.48 21.42
CA ASN A 169 1.34 -28.19 22.70
C ASN A 169 -0.10 -28.57 23.07
N SER A 170 -1.10 -27.81 22.64
CA SER A 170 -2.52 -28.06 22.93
C SER A 170 -3.43 -27.60 21.81
N ALA A 171 -4.66 -28.14 21.77
CA ALA A 171 -5.68 -27.69 20.83
C ALA A 171 -6.00 -26.20 21.01
N SER A 172 -6.03 -25.69 22.24
CA SER A 172 -6.29 -24.28 22.52
C SER A 172 -5.23 -23.33 21.94
N GLN A 173 -3.96 -23.67 22.03
CA GLN A 173 -2.85 -22.89 21.45
C GLN A 173 -2.91 -22.89 19.93
N LEU A 174 -3.22 -24.05 19.33
CA LEU A 174 -3.44 -24.13 17.88
C LEU A 174 -4.63 -23.28 17.44
N GLN A 175 -5.72 -23.23 18.22
CA GLN A 175 -6.87 -22.38 17.94
C GLN A 175 -6.54 -20.88 17.99
N GLU A 176 -5.62 -20.44 18.84
CA GLU A 176 -5.13 -19.06 18.86
C GLU A 176 -4.36 -18.73 17.57
N GLN A 177 -3.48 -19.63 17.13
CA GLN A 177 -2.74 -19.43 15.88
C GLN A 177 -3.66 -19.49 14.64
N ILE A 178 -4.68 -20.35 14.64
CA ILE A 178 -5.74 -20.38 13.62
C ILE A 178 -6.44 -19.02 13.53
N ARG A 179 -6.82 -18.43 14.68
CA ARG A 179 -7.45 -17.10 14.73
C ARG A 179 -6.57 -16.01 14.12
N ALA A 180 -5.26 -16.05 14.36
CA ALA A 180 -4.32 -15.10 13.76
C ALA A 180 -4.30 -15.20 12.22
N HIS A 181 -4.24 -16.42 11.66
CA HIS A 181 -4.28 -16.64 10.21
C HIS A 181 -5.63 -16.24 9.61
N GLN A 182 -6.74 -16.51 10.30
CA GLN A 182 -8.08 -16.08 9.86
C GLN A 182 -8.22 -14.54 9.84
N SER A 183 -7.63 -13.84 10.81
CA SER A 183 -7.61 -12.38 10.82
C SER A 183 -6.83 -11.82 9.63
N LEU A 184 -5.62 -12.34 9.38
CA LEU A 184 -4.79 -11.94 8.25
C LEU A 184 -5.52 -12.12 6.89
N LEU A 185 -6.17 -13.26 6.70
CA LEU A 185 -6.91 -13.55 5.47
C LEU A 185 -8.17 -12.68 5.30
N ARG A 186 -8.74 -12.17 6.40
CA ARG A 186 -9.85 -11.21 6.34
C ARG A 186 -9.38 -9.86 5.83
N GLU A 187 -8.24 -9.38 6.31
CA GLU A 187 -7.60 -8.14 5.87
C GLU A 187 -7.25 -8.18 4.37
N CYS A 188 -6.92 -9.36 3.84
CA CYS A 188 -6.60 -9.56 2.42
C CYS A 188 -7.75 -9.21 1.45
N ARG A 189 -9.01 -9.20 1.91
CA ARG A 189 -10.17 -8.96 1.02
C ARG A 189 -10.20 -7.56 0.40
N GLY A 190 -9.58 -6.56 1.04
CA GLY A 190 -9.48 -5.20 0.50
C GLY A 190 -8.30 -5.00 -0.47
N LEU A 191 -7.22 -5.76 -0.27
CA LEU A 191 -5.95 -5.53 -0.97
C LEU A 191 -6.04 -5.68 -2.49
N HIS A 192 -6.86 -6.61 -2.98
CA HIS A 192 -7.00 -6.81 -4.42
C HIS A 192 -7.67 -5.60 -5.09
N GLY A 193 -8.69 -5.03 -4.45
CA GLY A 193 -9.31 -3.79 -4.90
C GLY A 193 -8.34 -2.62 -4.80
N ASP A 194 -7.55 -2.51 -3.73
CA ASP A 194 -6.52 -1.48 -3.60
C ASP A 194 -5.47 -1.59 -4.72
N LEU A 195 -5.05 -2.80 -5.09
CA LEU A 195 -4.12 -3.06 -6.20
C LEU A 195 -4.72 -2.68 -7.57
N GLU A 196 -5.99 -2.98 -7.79
CA GLU A 196 -6.72 -2.57 -9.00
C GLU A 196 -6.78 -1.04 -9.10
N VAL A 197 -7.19 -0.36 -8.02
CA VAL A 197 -7.24 1.12 -7.95
C VAL A 197 -5.84 1.71 -8.13
N MET A 198 -4.80 1.12 -7.54
CA MET A 198 -3.41 1.55 -7.76
C MET A 198 -3.02 1.49 -9.25
N GLY A 199 -3.46 0.45 -9.97
CA GLY A 199 -3.28 0.35 -11.42
C GLY A 199 -4.04 1.43 -12.19
N GLU A 200 -5.27 1.76 -11.78
CA GLU A 200 -6.02 2.87 -12.40
C GLU A 200 -5.36 4.23 -12.15
N ARG A 201 -4.79 4.45 -10.97
CA ARG A 201 -4.07 5.69 -10.64
C ARG A 201 -2.83 5.90 -11.50
N GLU A 202 -2.16 4.84 -11.92
CA GLU A 202 -1.04 4.92 -12.87
C GLU A 202 -1.47 5.62 -14.16
N GLY A 203 -2.61 5.21 -14.74
CA GLY A 203 -3.14 5.82 -15.96
C GLY A 203 -3.52 7.29 -15.77
N GLN A 204 -4.11 7.63 -14.62
CA GLN A 204 -4.50 9.02 -14.30
C GLN A 204 -3.30 9.94 -14.03
N LEU A 205 -2.19 9.39 -13.54
CA LEU A 205 -0.97 10.12 -13.24
C LEU A 205 -0.02 10.21 -14.43
N ALA A 206 -0.14 9.31 -15.41
CA ALA A 206 0.71 9.28 -16.59
C ALA A 206 0.66 10.56 -17.44
N ASP A 207 -0.39 11.37 -17.32
CA ASP A 207 -0.53 12.66 -18.01
C ASP A 207 0.28 13.79 -17.36
N VAL A 208 0.75 13.59 -16.13
CA VAL A 208 1.36 14.65 -15.29
C VAL A 208 2.76 14.25 -14.82
N LEU A 209 2.96 12.96 -14.56
CA LEU A 209 4.18 12.38 -14.03
C LEU A 209 4.74 11.30 -14.95
N LYS A 210 6.05 11.08 -14.82
CA LYS A 210 6.77 9.91 -15.29
C LYS A 210 6.44 8.73 -14.38
N THR A 211 5.61 7.82 -14.88
CA THR A 211 5.10 6.66 -14.14
C THR A 211 5.82 5.36 -14.51
N GLU A 212 7.03 5.42 -15.10
CA GLU A 212 7.72 4.21 -15.53
C GLU A 212 7.96 3.26 -14.35
N GLY A 213 7.64 1.98 -14.56
CA GLY A 213 7.80 0.93 -13.55
C GLY A 213 6.67 0.81 -12.53
N TRP A 214 5.69 1.73 -12.50
CA TRP A 214 4.54 1.64 -11.59
C TRP A 214 3.71 0.38 -11.86
N SER A 215 3.40 0.09 -13.13
CA SER A 215 2.71 -1.15 -13.52
C SER A 215 3.46 -2.41 -13.05
N GLN A 216 4.79 -2.42 -13.18
CA GLN A 216 5.62 -3.54 -12.76
C GLN A 216 5.58 -3.71 -11.23
N GLN A 217 5.62 -2.61 -10.49
CA GLN A 217 5.49 -2.61 -9.04
C GLN A 217 4.12 -3.14 -8.59
N VAL A 218 3.02 -2.67 -9.20
CA VAL A 218 1.67 -3.17 -8.88
C VAL A 218 1.56 -4.66 -9.18
N LYS A 219 2.07 -5.13 -10.32
CA LYS A 219 2.14 -6.56 -10.67
C LYS A 219 2.95 -7.37 -9.67
N HIS A 220 4.10 -6.84 -9.22
CA HIS A 220 4.91 -7.49 -8.20
C HIS A 220 4.15 -7.62 -6.87
N LEU A 221 3.51 -6.54 -6.41
CA LEU A 221 2.73 -6.54 -5.18
C LEU A 221 1.52 -7.49 -5.27
N SER A 222 0.81 -7.53 -6.40
CA SER A 222 -0.27 -8.48 -6.66
C SER A 222 0.21 -9.91 -6.53
N ARG A 223 1.27 -10.28 -7.26
CA ARG A 223 1.84 -11.62 -7.21
C ARG A 223 2.28 -12.01 -5.79
N CYS A 224 3.03 -11.15 -5.10
CA CYS A 224 3.46 -11.42 -3.73
C CYS A 224 2.27 -11.60 -2.78
N THR A 225 1.24 -10.76 -2.90
CA THR A 225 0.03 -10.85 -2.08
C THR A 225 -0.70 -12.17 -2.32
N GLU A 226 -0.81 -12.61 -3.57
CA GLU A 226 -1.45 -13.88 -3.95
C GLU A 226 -0.66 -15.09 -3.45
N GLU A 227 0.66 -15.11 -3.64
CA GLU A 227 1.55 -16.18 -3.16
C GLU A 227 1.47 -16.33 -1.63
N LEU A 228 1.50 -15.21 -0.90
CA LEU A 228 1.37 -15.19 0.56
C LEU A 228 -0.03 -15.58 1.01
N GLN A 229 -1.08 -15.10 0.34
CA GLN A 229 -2.45 -15.48 0.64
C GLN A 229 -2.66 -16.99 0.47
N GLN A 230 -2.14 -17.57 -0.60
CA GLN A 230 -2.27 -19.00 -0.85
C GLN A 230 -1.46 -19.82 0.16
N SER A 231 -0.25 -19.37 0.49
CA SER A 231 0.57 -19.99 1.54
C SER A 231 -0.11 -19.94 2.91
N ALA A 232 -0.69 -18.80 3.27
CA ALA A 232 -1.47 -18.64 4.50
C ALA A 232 -2.72 -19.53 4.53
N LYS A 233 -3.44 -19.69 3.42
CA LYS A 233 -4.60 -20.60 3.31
C LYS A 233 -4.19 -22.06 3.52
N THR A 234 -3.15 -22.52 2.84
CA THR A 234 -2.65 -23.89 2.96
C THR A 234 -2.20 -24.18 4.40
N ARG A 235 -1.45 -23.26 5.00
CA ARG A 235 -0.99 -23.37 6.38
C ARG A 235 -2.15 -23.36 7.38
N LEU A 236 -3.15 -22.49 7.17
CA LEU A 236 -4.37 -22.47 7.98
C LEU A 236 -5.12 -23.80 7.93
N GLN A 237 -5.28 -24.39 6.74
CA GLN A 237 -5.94 -25.69 6.59
C GLN A 237 -5.19 -26.78 7.36
N SER A 238 -3.87 -26.85 7.22
CA SER A 238 -3.02 -27.79 7.97
C SER A 238 -3.16 -27.61 9.49
N LEU A 239 -3.16 -26.36 9.97
CA LEU A 239 -3.37 -26.05 11.39
C LEU A 239 -4.75 -26.47 11.88
N GLN A 240 -5.81 -26.26 11.10
CA GLN A 240 -7.17 -26.66 11.44
C GLN A 240 -7.31 -28.18 11.56
N ASP A 241 -6.73 -28.92 10.62
CA ASP A 241 -6.72 -30.38 10.64
C ASP A 241 -5.95 -30.91 11.86
N ALA A 242 -4.77 -30.37 12.13
CA ALA A 242 -3.99 -30.71 13.31
C ALA A 242 -4.72 -30.39 14.62
N ALA A 243 -5.34 -29.21 14.74
CA ALA A 243 -6.09 -28.82 15.93
C ALA A 243 -7.27 -29.76 16.19
N LYS A 244 -7.95 -30.22 15.13
CA LYS A 244 -9.04 -31.20 15.23
C LYS A 244 -8.53 -32.56 15.72
N ASP A 245 -7.40 -33.01 15.22
CA ASP A 245 -6.81 -34.29 15.62
C ASP A 245 -6.31 -34.26 17.07
N VAL A 246 -5.66 -33.16 17.48
CA VAL A 246 -5.21 -32.94 18.87
C VAL A 246 -6.40 -32.86 19.82
N LEU A 247 -7.46 -32.12 19.47
CA LEU A 247 -8.67 -32.01 20.29
C LEU A 247 -9.33 -33.37 20.51
N ARG A 248 -9.35 -34.24 19.48
CA ARG A 248 -9.87 -35.61 19.61
C ARG A 248 -9.00 -36.43 20.56
N LEU A 249 -7.67 -36.34 20.44
CA LEU A 249 -6.76 -37.03 21.36
C LEU A 249 -6.96 -36.55 22.81
N GLU A 250 -7.05 -35.25 23.03
CA GLU A 250 -7.32 -34.66 24.36
C GLU A 250 -8.63 -35.21 24.96
N ALA A 251 -9.69 -35.36 24.14
CA ALA A 251 -10.95 -35.94 24.59
C ALA A 251 -10.82 -37.42 24.99
N GLU A 252 -10.15 -38.25 24.19
CA GLU A 252 -9.96 -39.68 24.52
C GLU A 252 -9.05 -39.86 25.75
N VAL A 253 -8.00 -39.05 25.88
CA VAL A 253 -7.13 -39.07 27.07
C VAL A 253 -7.90 -38.66 28.32
N LYS A 254 -8.78 -37.65 28.21
CA LYS A 254 -9.67 -37.24 29.30
C LYS A 254 -10.63 -38.36 29.71
N ASN A 255 -11.19 -39.10 28.75
CA ASN A 255 -12.08 -40.23 29.03
C ASN A 255 -11.33 -41.35 29.77
N LEU A 256 -10.13 -41.72 29.30
CA LEU A 256 -9.30 -42.72 29.96
C LEU A 256 -8.92 -42.28 31.37
N HIS A 257 -8.51 -41.02 31.54
CA HIS A 257 -8.17 -40.46 32.84
C HIS A 257 -9.34 -40.54 33.83
N ALA A 258 -10.55 -40.13 33.40
CA ALA A 258 -11.74 -40.18 34.25
C ALA A 258 -12.09 -41.62 34.68
N ALA A 259 -11.94 -42.59 33.77
CA ALA A 259 -12.20 -43.99 34.09
C ALA A 259 -11.16 -44.56 35.08
N VAL A 260 -9.88 -44.22 34.90
CA VAL A 260 -8.80 -44.60 35.83
C VAL A 260 -9.02 -43.98 37.21
N ASP A 261 -9.28 -42.67 37.26
CA ASP A 261 -9.51 -41.93 38.50
C ASP A 261 -10.74 -42.47 39.28
N GLN A 262 -11.85 -42.70 38.59
CA GLN A 262 -13.06 -43.27 39.20
C GLN A 262 -12.77 -44.60 39.90
N ILE A 263 -12.02 -45.49 39.25
CA ILE A 263 -11.71 -46.80 39.83
C ILE A 263 -10.68 -46.67 40.95
N GLN A 264 -9.67 -45.80 40.80
CA GLN A 264 -8.69 -45.52 41.86
C GLN A 264 -9.37 -44.98 43.12
N VAL A 265 -10.28 -44.00 43.00
CA VAL A 265 -11.06 -43.45 44.12
C VAL A 265 -11.89 -44.54 44.79
N THR A 266 -12.53 -45.41 44.02
CA THR A 266 -13.35 -46.49 44.57
C THR A 266 -12.50 -47.52 45.33
N LEU A 267 -11.32 -47.85 44.82
CA LEU A 267 -10.38 -48.77 45.48
C LEU A 267 -9.70 -48.15 46.71
N ALA A 268 -9.47 -46.84 46.72
CA ALA A 268 -8.89 -46.10 47.84
C ALA A 268 -9.92 -45.77 48.95
N SER A 269 -11.21 -46.03 48.71
CA SER A 269 -12.26 -45.74 49.70
C SER A 269 -12.05 -46.54 50.99
N PRO A 270 -11.98 -45.90 52.16
CA PRO A 270 -11.84 -46.60 53.44
C PRO A 270 -13.08 -47.44 53.77
N ASP A 271 -14.23 -47.13 53.16
CA ASP A 271 -15.46 -47.90 53.35
C ASP A 271 -15.36 -49.29 52.73
N LEU A 272 -14.54 -49.45 51.69
CA LEU A 272 -14.26 -50.76 51.10
C LEU A 272 -13.61 -51.70 52.13
N ASN A 273 -12.75 -51.16 53.01
CA ASN A 273 -12.09 -51.94 54.06
C ASN A 273 -12.99 -52.25 55.26
N LYS A 274 -14.17 -51.62 55.37
CA LYS A 274 -15.16 -51.90 56.42
C LYS A 274 -16.11 -53.05 56.05
N LEU A 275 -16.15 -53.45 54.79
CA LEU A 275 -16.98 -54.54 54.28
C LEU A 275 -16.41 -55.91 54.69
N SER A 276 -17.26 -56.95 54.68
CA SER A 276 -16.82 -58.33 54.87
C SER A 276 -15.89 -58.79 53.72
N LEU A 277 -15.05 -59.80 53.97
CA LEU A 277 -14.14 -60.34 52.94
C LEU A 277 -14.88 -60.76 51.66
N ARG A 278 -16.08 -61.33 51.80
CA ARG A 278 -16.93 -61.73 50.67
C ARG A 278 -17.40 -60.52 49.86
N GLU A 279 -17.90 -59.48 50.53
CA GLU A 279 -18.35 -58.23 49.87
C GLU A 279 -17.18 -57.48 49.23
N GLN A 280 -16.01 -57.45 49.88
CA GLN A 280 -14.79 -56.88 49.33
C GLN A 280 -14.35 -57.59 48.04
N LEU A 281 -14.41 -58.92 48.01
CA LEU A 281 -14.11 -59.71 46.83
C LEU A 281 -15.11 -59.44 45.70
N THR A 282 -16.42 -59.44 46.01
CA THR A 282 -17.47 -59.14 45.02
C THR A 282 -17.33 -57.73 44.43
N GLN A 283 -17.06 -56.73 45.28
CA GLN A 283 -16.88 -55.34 44.83
C GLN A 283 -15.64 -55.20 43.92
N ARG A 284 -14.51 -55.82 44.29
CA ARG A 284 -13.29 -55.77 43.45
C ARG A 284 -13.43 -56.59 42.16
N GLN A 285 -14.15 -57.71 42.17
CA GLN A 285 -14.50 -58.45 40.95
C GLN A 285 -15.39 -57.63 40.01
N HIS A 286 -16.34 -56.86 40.55
CA HIS A 286 -17.15 -55.94 39.76
C HIS A 286 -16.28 -54.85 39.11
N LEU A 287 -15.38 -54.22 39.88
CA LEU A 287 -14.42 -53.25 39.35
C LEU A 287 -13.51 -53.85 38.27
N LEU A 288 -13.10 -55.13 38.38
CA LEU A 288 -12.34 -55.79 37.33
C LEU A 288 -13.12 -55.88 36.01
N VAL A 289 -14.43 -56.10 36.05
CA VAL A 289 -15.28 -56.07 34.86
C VAL A 289 -15.36 -54.65 34.28
N GLU A 290 -15.51 -53.62 35.11
CA GLU A 290 -15.46 -52.22 34.65
C GLU A 290 -14.12 -51.87 34.01
N MET A 291 -13.02 -52.36 34.58
CA MET A 291 -11.67 -52.15 34.05
C MET A 291 -11.45 -52.78 32.68
N GLU A 292 -12.24 -53.77 32.22
CA GLU A 292 -12.10 -54.32 30.86
C GLU A 292 -12.27 -53.24 29.78
N SER A 293 -13.04 -52.18 30.08
CA SER A 293 -13.22 -51.01 29.22
C SER A 293 -11.91 -50.25 28.93
N PHE A 294 -10.91 -50.33 29.81
CA PHE A 294 -9.60 -49.70 29.61
C PHE A 294 -8.96 -50.15 28.31
N LYS A 295 -9.06 -51.45 27.96
CA LYS A 295 -8.47 -51.97 26.72
C LYS A 295 -9.02 -51.26 25.48
N GLN A 296 -10.32 -50.98 25.46
CA GLN A 296 -10.97 -50.28 24.35
C GLN A 296 -10.56 -48.80 24.32
N GLN A 297 -10.52 -48.14 25.48
CA GLN A 297 -10.10 -46.74 25.60
C GLN A 297 -8.63 -46.52 25.21
N VAL A 298 -7.74 -47.42 25.64
CA VAL A 298 -6.32 -47.41 25.26
C VAL A 298 -6.15 -47.54 23.74
N VAL A 299 -6.89 -48.44 23.10
CA VAL A 299 -6.89 -48.57 21.62
C VAL A 299 -7.41 -47.29 20.95
N ALA A 300 -8.44 -46.64 21.51
CA ALA A 300 -8.97 -45.38 20.98
C ALA A 300 -7.93 -44.24 21.06
N VAL A 301 -7.22 -44.14 22.19
CA VAL A 301 -6.12 -43.19 22.39
C VAL A 301 -4.98 -43.45 21.39
N GLN A 302 -4.54 -44.71 21.24
CA GLN A 302 -3.49 -45.09 20.30
C GLN A 302 -3.87 -44.79 18.85
N ARG A 303 -5.14 -45.00 18.48
CA ARG A 303 -5.68 -44.65 17.16
C ARG A 303 -5.67 -43.13 16.93
N CYS A 304 -5.92 -42.34 17.97
CA CYS A 304 -5.83 -40.89 17.87
C CYS A 304 -4.37 -40.44 17.70
N GLN A 305 -3.42 -41.04 18.44
CA GLN A 305 -1.99 -40.76 18.34
C GLN A 305 -1.43 -41.06 16.93
N SER A 306 -1.80 -42.20 16.34
CA SER A 306 -1.33 -42.58 14.99
C SER A 306 -1.96 -41.74 13.87
N ALA A 307 -3.06 -41.04 14.14
CA ALA A 307 -3.75 -40.20 13.17
C ALA A 307 -3.36 -38.71 13.27
N LEU A 308 -2.44 -38.33 14.14
CA LEU A 308 -2.00 -36.94 14.30
C LEU A 308 -1.24 -36.47 13.04
N ARG A 309 -1.74 -35.42 12.38
CA ARG A 309 -1.06 -34.76 11.26
C ARG A 309 -0.04 -33.72 11.75
N LEU A 310 0.95 -34.18 12.49
CA LEU A 310 1.99 -33.35 13.11
C LEU A 310 3.37 -33.88 12.70
N PRO A 311 4.43 -33.03 12.70
CA PRO A 311 5.79 -33.51 12.51
C PRO A 311 6.14 -34.57 13.57
N GLU A 312 6.82 -35.65 13.16
CA GLU A 312 7.09 -36.79 14.04
C GLU A 312 7.88 -36.39 15.30
N GLU A 313 8.82 -35.45 15.16
CA GLU A 313 9.65 -34.94 16.25
C GLU A 313 8.79 -34.23 17.31
N VAL A 314 7.70 -33.59 16.87
CA VAL A 314 6.78 -32.88 17.74
C VAL A 314 5.89 -33.87 18.48
N VAL A 315 5.39 -34.91 17.81
CA VAL A 315 4.44 -35.90 18.39
C VAL A 315 4.98 -36.51 19.69
N ALA A 316 6.26 -36.88 19.73
CA ALA A 316 6.89 -37.46 20.92
C ALA A 316 7.10 -36.43 22.06
N SER A 317 7.19 -35.15 21.71
CA SER A 317 7.38 -34.06 22.66
C SER A 317 6.06 -33.51 23.24
N LEU A 318 4.92 -33.83 22.62
CA LEU A 318 3.62 -33.33 23.03
C LEU A 318 3.27 -33.73 24.47
N PRO A 319 2.89 -32.76 25.34
CA PRO A 319 2.48 -33.06 26.71
C PRO A 319 1.35 -34.08 26.77
N ILE A 320 0.34 -33.96 25.90
CA ILE A 320 -0.82 -34.86 25.88
C ILE A 320 -0.43 -36.31 25.52
N CYS A 321 0.57 -36.50 24.64
CA CYS A 321 1.07 -37.83 24.30
C CYS A 321 1.80 -38.48 25.47
N ARG A 322 2.56 -37.70 26.24
CA ARG A 322 3.21 -38.19 27.48
C ARG A 322 2.19 -38.56 28.54
N THR A 323 1.20 -37.70 28.76
CA THR A 323 0.08 -37.99 29.69
C THR A 323 -0.67 -39.26 29.27
N ALA A 324 -0.96 -39.41 27.98
CA ALA A 324 -1.59 -40.62 27.44
C ALA A 324 -0.76 -41.87 27.74
N GLN A 325 0.57 -41.82 27.56
CA GLN A 325 1.45 -42.94 27.83
C GLN A 325 1.48 -43.31 29.32
N THR A 326 1.57 -42.31 30.20
CA THR A 326 1.51 -42.53 31.66
C THR A 326 0.18 -43.16 32.07
N LEU A 327 -0.95 -42.65 31.56
CA LEU A 327 -2.28 -43.19 31.88
C LEU A 327 -2.48 -44.62 31.37
N GLN A 328 -1.93 -44.96 30.20
CA GLN A 328 -1.94 -46.34 29.70
C GLN A 328 -1.19 -47.28 30.66
N GLN A 329 -0.05 -46.83 31.20
CA GLN A 329 0.72 -47.59 32.18
C GLN A 329 -0.05 -47.72 33.51
N GLU A 330 -0.59 -46.62 34.04
CA GLU A 330 -1.39 -46.62 35.27
C GLU A 330 -2.61 -47.53 35.16
N ALA A 331 -3.36 -47.47 34.06
CA ALA A 331 -4.51 -48.36 33.82
C ALA A 331 -4.10 -49.85 33.86
N SER A 332 -2.97 -50.19 33.22
CA SER A 332 -2.46 -51.56 33.22
C SER A 332 -1.98 -52.02 34.61
N GLN A 333 -1.31 -51.14 35.36
CA GLN A 333 -0.85 -51.41 36.72
C GLN A 333 -2.04 -51.56 37.68
N LEU A 334 -3.08 -50.74 37.52
CA LEU A 334 -4.29 -50.79 38.33
C LEU A 334 -5.07 -52.09 38.11
N GLN A 335 -5.21 -52.53 36.85
CA GLN A 335 -5.76 -53.85 36.51
C GLN A 335 -4.95 -54.96 37.18
N HIS A 336 -3.63 -54.98 36.97
CA HIS A 336 -2.77 -56.02 37.52
C HIS A 336 -2.82 -56.08 39.05
N THR A 337 -2.77 -54.93 39.72
CA THR A 337 -2.83 -54.84 41.18
C THR A 337 -4.18 -55.32 41.72
N THR A 338 -5.29 -54.94 41.08
CA THR A 338 -6.63 -55.38 41.49
C THR A 338 -6.82 -56.89 41.30
N ILE A 339 -6.29 -57.47 40.22
CA ILE A 339 -6.28 -58.93 40.01
C ILE A 339 -5.53 -59.62 41.16
N GLN A 340 -4.33 -59.13 41.50
CA GLN A 340 -3.56 -59.69 42.61
C GLN A 340 -4.31 -59.59 43.95
N GLN A 341 -4.94 -58.44 44.23
CA GLN A 341 -5.76 -58.27 45.44
C GLN A 341 -6.95 -59.23 45.48
N CYS A 342 -7.66 -59.43 44.36
CA CYS A 342 -8.73 -60.42 44.26
C CYS A 342 -8.23 -61.84 44.56
N ASN A 343 -7.09 -62.24 43.99
CA ASN A 343 -6.51 -63.56 44.23
C ASN A 343 -6.14 -63.76 45.71
N ILE A 344 -5.54 -62.75 46.34
CA ILE A 344 -5.22 -62.80 47.78
C ILE A 344 -6.50 -62.91 48.61
N LEU A 345 -7.50 -62.05 48.34
CA LEU A 345 -8.77 -62.06 49.06
C LEU A 345 -9.49 -63.40 48.91
N GLN A 346 -9.48 -63.99 47.72
CA GLN A 346 -10.06 -65.29 47.46
C GLN A 346 -9.39 -66.38 48.32
N VAL A 347 -8.05 -66.46 48.31
CA VAL A 347 -7.31 -67.44 49.14
C VAL A 347 -7.54 -67.20 50.63
N THR A 348 -7.56 -65.94 51.09
CA THR A 348 -7.82 -65.64 52.50
C THR A 348 -9.25 -65.94 52.92
N TRP A 349 -10.25 -65.74 52.05
CA TRP A 349 -11.64 -66.09 52.29
C TRP A 349 -11.83 -67.61 52.36
N GLU A 350 -11.25 -68.35 51.43
CA GLU A 350 -11.23 -69.83 51.44
C GLU A 350 -10.53 -70.39 52.69
N ALA A 351 -9.51 -69.70 53.20
CA ALA A 351 -8.81 -70.08 54.44
C ALA A 351 -9.53 -69.65 55.73
N SER A 352 -10.44 -68.68 55.68
CA SER A 352 -11.15 -68.13 56.85
C SER A 352 -12.58 -68.66 57.03
N GLY A 353 -13.04 -69.54 56.16
CA GLY A 353 -14.22 -70.38 56.37
C GLY A 353 -14.09 -71.68 55.57
N SER A 354 -13.85 -72.87 56.15
CA SER A 354 -14.45 -73.52 57.33
C SER A 354 -14.81 -72.69 58.56
#